data_AF-A0AAN7SPZ3-F1
#
_entry.id   AF-A0AAN7SPZ3-F1
#
_cell.length_a   1.000
_cell.length_b   1.000
_cell.length_c   1.000
_cell.angle_alpha   90.00
_cell.angle_beta   90.00
_cell.angle_gamma   90.00
#
_symmetry.space_group_name_H-M   'P 1'
#
loop_
_entity.id
_entity.type
_entity.pdbx_description
1 polymer ?
#
loop_
_entity_poly.entity_id
_entity_poly.type
_entity_poly.pdbx_seq_one_letter_code
_entity_poly.pdbx_strand_id
1 'polypeptide(L)'
;MIGNILSGAGDLYDFQTEVLKTLQYNKYGIKDLRKKLEDIENILLQKRYVGDVSVKLDQKIYDKLPLKTDDDVGEIEILLENEENMTLLVHMLSLVGGSSMESAILLMFRKLLVKELAVTYSGAGKRGKKSFKILRIYSCIQRAVRKRFPLASETEIFKRCSSILATSGDGGRRQRDQSNNKVSRAATALQKGNVITESEFTTLLKLIINIQKQNDQILKLLEDQKKVHFFNYSKPLIAENLPLKTLDDFSKIEDITTSWDFSDKQAFILHLQSLGGQVLVTKVNNILRHIFTDNLACRFNFYGKGNKLPLRNTKIVDIIIDAVLSSGSSATRKEVEDSIKVWLKGAPQRVRNAELKETKCLS
;
A
#
# COMPACT_ATOMS: atom_id res chain seq x y z
N MET A 1 23.30 -28.48 63.20
CA MET A 1 22.60 -27.28 62.68
C MET A 1 23.24 -26.65 61.44
N ILE A 2 24.24 -27.27 60.80
CA ILE A 2 24.90 -26.72 59.59
C ILE A 2 24.31 -27.33 58.28
N GLY A 3 23.64 -28.49 58.36
CA GLY A 3 23.08 -29.18 57.19
C GLY A 3 21.84 -28.53 56.55
N ASN A 4 21.07 -27.73 57.28
CA ASN A 4 19.84 -27.10 56.75
C ASN A 4 20.07 -25.73 56.08
N ILE A 5 21.28 -25.15 56.20
CA ILE A 5 21.60 -23.86 55.59
C ILE A 5 22.15 -24.06 54.16
N LEU A 6 22.79 -25.20 53.89
CA LEU A 6 23.35 -25.51 52.57
C LEU A 6 22.30 -25.95 51.55
N SER A 7 21.20 -26.59 51.97
CA SER A 7 20.11 -26.96 51.04
C SER A 7 19.34 -25.74 50.53
N GLY A 8 19.05 -24.77 51.41
CA GLY A 8 18.32 -23.54 51.04
C GLY A 8 19.10 -22.59 50.12
N ALA A 9 20.44 -22.65 50.13
CA ALA A 9 21.29 -21.86 49.23
C ALA A 9 21.30 -22.42 47.78
N GLY A 10 21.23 -23.75 47.63
CA GLY A 10 21.08 -24.41 46.33
C GLY A 10 19.73 -24.12 45.69
N ASP A 11 18.64 -24.24 46.46
CA ASP A 11 17.29 -23.95 46.00
C ASP A 11 17.11 -22.48 45.58
N LEU A 12 17.76 -21.54 46.28
CA LEU A 12 17.73 -20.12 45.93
C LEU A 12 18.53 -19.82 44.64
N TYR A 13 19.66 -20.50 44.43
CA TYR A 13 20.48 -20.35 43.22
C TYR A 13 19.77 -20.93 41.99
N ASP A 14 19.10 -22.07 42.14
CA ASP A 14 18.30 -22.69 41.08
C ASP A 14 17.09 -21.83 40.73
N PHE A 15 16.42 -21.26 41.73
CA PHE A 15 15.34 -20.29 41.51
C PHE A 15 15.82 -19.05 40.74
N GLN A 16 16.93 -18.45 41.14
CA GLN A 16 17.52 -17.29 40.46
C GLN A 16 17.90 -17.60 39.01
N THR A 17 18.46 -18.78 38.77
CA THR A 17 18.84 -19.24 37.43
C THR A 17 17.62 -19.40 36.53
N GLU A 18 16.53 -19.96 37.05
CA GLU A 18 15.30 -20.16 36.29
C GLU A 18 14.58 -18.84 36.00
N VAL A 19 14.60 -17.89 36.95
CA VAL A 19 14.11 -16.52 36.73
C VAL A 19 14.91 -15.83 35.63
N LEU A 20 16.25 -15.95 35.62
CA LEU A 20 17.10 -15.34 34.59
C LEU A 20 16.85 -15.92 33.19
N LYS A 21 16.69 -17.25 33.07
CA LYS A 21 16.31 -17.88 31.79
C LYS A 21 14.96 -17.38 31.29
N THR A 22 13.98 -17.27 32.19
CA THR A 22 12.64 -16.77 31.85
C THR A 22 12.68 -15.31 31.39
N LEU A 23 13.44 -14.46 32.09
CA LEU A 23 13.67 -13.06 31.69
C LEU A 23 14.36 -12.95 30.33
N GLN A 24 15.33 -13.83 30.06
CA GLN A 24 16.03 -13.86 28.78
C GLN A 24 15.11 -14.30 27.64
N TYR A 25 14.28 -15.33 27.85
CA TYR A 25 13.26 -15.77 26.91
C TYR A 25 12.25 -14.64 26.61
N ASN A 26 11.77 -13.95 27.65
CA ASN A 26 10.86 -12.82 27.52
C ASN A 26 11.51 -11.65 26.76
N LYS A 27 12.80 -11.37 27.00
CA LYS A 27 13.57 -10.35 26.25
C LYS A 27 13.62 -10.67 24.76
N TYR A 28 13.81 -11.93 24.39
CA TYR A 28 13.78 -12.35 22.99
C TYR A 28 12.39 -12.23 22.38
N GLY A 29 11.34 -12.64 23.12
CA GLY A 29 9.95 -12.47 22.69
C GLY A 29 9.59 -11.02 22.43
N ILE A 30 10.01 -10.09 23.30
CA ILE A 30 9.80 -8.64 23.12
C ILE A 30 10.53 -8.13 21.86
N LYS A 31 11.73 -8.62 21.58
CA LYS A 31 12.49 -8.22 20.38
C LYS A 31 11.80 -8.70 19.10
N ASP A 32 11.28 -9.92 19.09
CA ASP A 32 10.52 -10.48 17.96
C ASP A 32 9.20 -9.73 17.75
N LEU A 33 8.48 -9.42 18.83
CA LEU A 33 7.25 -8.61 18.79
C LEU A 33 7.51 -7.20 18.22
N ARG A 34 8.64 -6.55 18.58
CA ARG A 34 9.01 -5.25 17.99
C ARG A 34 9.23 -5.34 16.48
N LYS A 35 9.90 -6.40 16.02
CA LYS A 35 10.11 -6.60 14.58
C LYS A 35 8.79 -6.84 13.84
N LYS A 36 7.92 -7.68 14.40
CA LYS A 36 6.56 -7.91 13.86
C LYS A 36 5.72 -6.62 13.83
N LEU A 37 5.88 -5.75 14.83
CA LEU A 37 5.21 -4.44 14.85
C LEU A 37 5.69 -3.55 13.69
N GLU A 38 7.00 -3.49 13.46
CA GLU A 38 7.61 -2.74 12.36
C GLU A 38 7.17 -3.28 10.98
N ASP A 39 7.08 -4.61 10.83
CA ASP A 39 6.55 -5.24 9.61
C ASP A 39 5.05 -4.90 9.39
N ILE A 40 4.24 -4.88 10.45
CA ILE A 40 2.83 -4.48 10.39
C ILE A 40 2.68 -3.00 10.02
N GLU A 41 3.48 -2.10 10.60
CA GLU A 41 3.49 -0.67 10.25
C GLU A 41 3.79 -0.49 8.75
N ASN A 42 4.77 -1.22 8.23
CA ASN A 42 5.10 -1.19 6.80
C ASN A 42 3.97 -1.70 5.92
N ILE A 43 3.29 -2.78 6.32
CA ILE A 43 2.12 -3.33 5.60
C ILE A 43 0.93 -2.37 5.62
N LEU A 44 0.68 -1.70 6.74
CA LEU A 44 -0.41 -0.72 6.87
C LEU A 44 -0.13 0.52 6.02
N LEU A 45 1.12 0.99 5.98
CA LEU A 45 1.55 2.06 5.06
C LEU A 45 1.34 1.68 3.60
N GLN A 46 1.59 0.42 3.23
CA GLN A 46 1.31 -0.09 1.88
C GLN A 46 -0.19 -0.26 1.59
N LYS A 47 -0.99 -0.71 2.56
CA LYS A 47 -2.45 -0.89 2.39
C LYS A 47 -3.22 0.42 2.30
N ARG A 48 -2.89 1.40 3.15
CA ARG A 48 -3.47 2.75 3.10
C ARG A 48 -3.23 3.42 1.74
N TYR A 49 -2.16 3.03 1.07
CA TYR A 49 -1.79 3.51 -0.26
C TYR A 49 -2.56 2.83 -1.42
N VAL A 50 -3.07 1.62 -1.22
CA VAL A 50 -3.84 0.88 -2.24
C VAL A 50 -5.34 1.17 -2.11
N GLY A 51 -5.83 1.49 -0.90
CA GLY A 51 -7.25 1.75 -0.63
C GLY A 51 -7.74 3.18 -0.92
N ASP A 52 -6.88 4.19 -0.93
CA ASP A 52 -7.26 5.62 -0.95
C ASP A 52 -6.99 6.33 -2.30
N VAL A 53 -6.49 5.62 -3.32
CA VAL A 53 -6.10 6.23 -4.61
C VAL A 53 -7.29 6.45 -5.56
N SER A 54 -8.51 6.08 -5.15
CA SER A 54 -9.73 6.48 -5.85
C SER A 54 -10.22 7.85 -5.37
N VAL A 55 -9.61 8.90 -5.95
CA VAL A 55 -10.24 10.19 -6.26
C VAL A 55 -10.38 11.19 -5.09
N LYS A 56 -9.26 11.86 -4.77
CA LYS A 56 -9.07 13.33 -4.80
C LYS A 56 -7.66 13.67 -4.28
N LEU A 57 -6.64 13.16 -4.95
CA LEU A 57 -5.27 13.63 -4.74
C LEU A 57 -5.14 15.01 -5.41
N ASP A 58 -4.62 16.01 -4.70
CA ASP A 58 -4.56 17.42 -5.16
C ASP A 58 -3.80 17.49 -6.51
N GLN A 59 -4.57 17.57 -7.62
CA GLN A 59 -4.11 17.54 -9.01
C GLN A 59 -3.02 18.60 -9.30
N LYS A 60 -2.96 19.64 -8.46
CA LYS A 60 -2.07 20.80 -8.55
C LYS A 60 -0.58 20.46 -8.63
N ILE A 61 -0.10 19.40 -7.95
CA ILE A 61 1.32 19.03 -8.04
C ILE A 61 1.60 18.41 -9.41
N TYR A 62 0.71 17.55 -9.91
CA TYR A 62 0.88 16.88 -11.20
C TYR A 62 0.84 17.88 -12.35
N ASP A 63 -0.06 18.85 -12.29
CA ASP A 63 -0.22 19.87 -13.34
C ASP A 63 1.00 20.80 -13.46
N LYS A 64 1.82 20.91 -12.42
CA LYS A 64 3.06 21.70 -12.42
C LYS A 64 4.28 20.95 -12.95
N LEU A 65 4.20 19.63 -13.12
CA LEU A 65 5.35 18.82 -13.54
C LEU A 65 5.33 18.52 -15.05
N PRO A 66 6.49 18.54 -15.74
CA PRO A 66 7.82 18.91 -15.24
C PRO A 66 7.98 20.44 -15.07
N LEU A 67 8.72 20.85 -14.04
CA LEU A 67 9.00 22.26 -13.74
C LEU A 67 9.89 22.85 -14.83
N LYS A 68 9.56 24.05 -15.30
CA LYS A 68 10.22 24.74 -16.42
C LYS A 68 10.97 25.97 -15.98
N THR A 69 10.48 26.66 -14.95
CA THR A 69 11.04 27.92 -14.46
C THR A 69 11.40 27.83 -12.99
N ASP A 70 12.22 28.78 -12.52
CA ASP A 70 12.51 28.92 -11.09
C ASP A 70 11.30 29.34 -10.26
N ASP A 71 10.33 30.03 -10.88
CA ASP A 71 9.06 30.36 -10.24
C ASP A 71 8.23 29.09 -9.99
N ASP A 72 8.20 28.16 -10.97
CA ASP A 72 7.56 26.85 -10.80
C ASP A 72 8.19 26.08 -9.62
N VAL A 73 9.51 26.20 -9.42
CA VAL A 73 10.22 25.61 -8.27
C VAL A 73 9.80 26.28 -6.97
N GLY A 74 9.65 27.60 -6.94
CA GLY A 74 9.13 28.31 -5.77
C GLY A 74 7.73 27.86 -5.39
N GLU A 75 6.84 27.75 -6.37
CA GLU A 75 5.45 27.34 -6.17
C GLU A 75 5.34 25.90 -5.65
N ILE A 76 6.10 24.96 -6.22
CA ILE A 76 6.07 23.58 -5.73
C ILE A 76 6.72 23.45 -4.34
N GLU A 77 7.75 24.24 -4.02
CA GLU A 77 8.36 24.24 -2.69
C GLU A 77 7.39 24.72 -1.60
N ILE A 78 6.50 25.67 -1.92
CA ILE A 78 5.40 26.09 -1.05
C ILE A 78 4.36 24.97 -0.91
N LEU A 79 3.97 24.33 -2.01
CA LEU A 79 3.02 23.21 -1.95
C LEU A 79 3.55 22.04 -1.10
N LEU A 80 4.86 21.80 -1.14
CA LEU A 80 5.54 20.75 -0.38
C LEU A 80 5.76 21.10 1.10
N GLU A 81 5.32 22.26 1.58
CA GLU A 81 5.21 22.51 3.02
C GLU A 81 4.12 21.65 3.68
N ASN A 82 3.12 21.25 2.90
CA ASN A 82 2.11 20.29 3.33
C ASN A 82 2.66 18.86 3.22
N GLU A 83 2.64 18.10 4.32
CA GLU A 83 3.15 16.74 4.39
C GLU A 83 2.34 15.74 3.54
N GLU A 84 1.04 15.99 3.31
CA GLU A 84 0.22 15.18 2.40
C GLU A 84 0.70 15.36 0.95
N ASN A 85 0.97 16.60 0.54
CA ASN A 85 1.55 16.93 -0.76
C ASN A 85 2.95 16.34 -0.92
N MET A 86 3.76 16.37 0.14
CA MET A 86 5.07 15.71 0.15
C MET A 86 4.92 14.20 -0.01
N THR A 87 4.01 13.56 0.72
CA THR A 87 3.74 12.12 0.64
C THR A 87 3.26 11.72 -0.75
N LEU A 88 2.45 12.56 -1.39
CA LEU A 88 1.94 12.40 -2.74
C LEU A 88 3.04 12.49 -3.81
N LEU A 89 3.93 13.49 -3.72
CA LEU A 89 5.08 13.59 -4.61
C LEU A 89 6.03 12.40 -4.43
N VAL A 90 6.32 12.00 -3.18
CA VAL A 90 7.12 10.81 -2.86
C VAL A 90 6.48 9.54 -3.43
N HIS A 91 5.15 9.40 -3.33
CA HIS A 91 4.42 8.30 -3.94
C HIS A 91 4.72 8.25 -5.43
N MET A 92 4.35 9.31 -6.13
CA MET A 92 4.49 9.37 -7.59
C MET A 92 5.93 9.06 -8.02
N LEU A 93 6.93 9.64 -7.35
CA LEU A 93 8.33 9.38 -7.65
C LEU A 93 8.72 7.92 -7.40
N SER A 94 8.18 7.27 -6.36
CA SER A 94 8.45 5.85 -6.07
C SER A 94 7.86 4.89 -7.12
N LEU A 95 6.87 5.32 -7.90
CA LEU A 95 6.33 4.53 -9.03
C LEU A 95 7.14 4.71 -10.32
N VAL A 96 8.09 5.64 -10.35
CA VAL A 96 8.95 5.86 -11.51
C VAL A 96 9.87 4.65 -11.65
N GLY A 97 9.89 4.03 -12.83
CA GLY A 97 10.57 2.76 -13.11
C GLY A 97 12.11 2.81 -13.07
N GLY A 98 12.75 1.87 -13.77
CA GLY A 98 14.22 1.72 -13.81
C GLY A 98 14.70 0.53 -12.97
N SER A 99 15.63 -0.26 -13.51
CA SER A 99 16.14 -1.50 -12.90
C SER A 99 17.22 -1.26 -11.83
N SER A 100 17.84 -0.08 -11.81
CA SER A 100 18.87 0.31 -10.84
C SER A 100 18.53 1.63 -10.15
N MET A 101 19.17 1.91 -9.01
CA MET A 101 19.01 3.18 -8.29
C MET A 101 19.40 4.38 -9.17
N GLU A 102 20.46 4.25 -9.96
CA GLU A 102 20.95 5.29 -10.86
C GLU A 102 19.95 5.62 -11.97
N SER A 103 19.28 4.58 -12.48
CA SER A 103 18.26 4.68 -13.51
C SER A 103 16.96 5.26 -12.95
N ALA A 104 16.58 4.83 -11.74
CA ALA A 104 15.41 5.35 -11.02
C ALA A 104 15.55 6.85 -10.74
N ILE A 105 16.67 7.29 -10.17
CA ILE A 105 16.94 8.71 -9.88
C ILE A 105 16.93 9.54 -11.17
N LEU A 106 17.51 9.03 -12.26
CA LEU A 106 17.50 9.72 -13.55
C LEU A 106 16.07 9.94 -14.09
N LEU A 107 15.23 8.92 -14.02
CA LEU A 107 13.85 9.01 -14.47
C LEU A 107 12.99 9.91 -13.57
N MET A 108 13.26 9.91 -12.24
CA MET A 108 12.64 10.85 -11.30
C MET A 108 12.99 12.30 -11.67
N PHE A 109 14.26 12.59 -11.97
CA PHE A 109 14.69 13.91 -12.42
C PHE A 109 13.99 14.35 -13.70
N ARG A 110 13.86 13.46 -14.69
CA ARG A 110 13.16 13.75 -15.95
C ARG A 110 11.67 14.04 -15.78
N LYS A 111 11.05 13.52 -14.71
CA LYS A 111 9.67 13.85 -14.35
C LYS A 111 9.54 15.16 -13.59
N LEU A 112 10.57 15.53 -12.83
CA LEU A 112 10.54 16.72 -11.97
C LEU A 112 10.94 18.00 -12.69
N LEU A 113 12.01 17.96 -13.49
CA LEU A 113 12.64 19.15 -14.07
C LEU A 113 12.86 18.96 -15.56
N VAL A 114 12.57 19.99 -16.35
CA VAL A 114 13.08 20.07 -17.72
C VAL A 114 14.59 20.34 -17.72
N LYS A 115 15.26 20.03 -18.83
CA LYS A 115 16.72 20.10 -18.93
C LYS A 115 17.22 21.54 -18.76
N GLU A 116 16.49 22.49 -19.31
CA GLU A 116 16.76 23.92 -19.31
C GLU A 116 16.76 24.50 -17.90
N LEU A 117 15.88 24.00 -17.04
CA LEU A 117 15.87 24.34 -15.62
C LEU A 117 16.97 23.59 -14.86
N ALA A 118 17.16 22.30 -15.14
CA ALA A 118 18.16 21.48 -14.45
C ALA A 118 19.60 22.04 -14.59
N VAL A 119 19.92 22.74 -15.67
CA VAL A 119 21.25 23.36 -15.85
C VAL A 119 21.52 24.55 -14.92
N THR A 120 20.48 25.20 -14.37
CA THR A 120 20.62 26.33 -13.43
C THR A 120 20.91 25.86 -12.00
N TYR A 121 20.71 24.57 -11.72
CA TYR A 121 20.95 23.93 -10.43
C TYR A 121 22.25 23.11 -10.38
N SER A 122 22.76 22.92 -9.18
CA SER A 122 23.79 21.92 -8.86
C SER A 122 23.52 21.32 -7.49
N GLY A 123 24.10 20.14 -7.21
CA GLY A 123 23.85 19.45 -5.95
C GLY A 123 24.02 20.32 -4.69
N ALA A 124 25.10 21.11 -4.61
CA ALA A 124 25.41 21.95 -3.45
C ALA A 124 25.60 23.45 -3.80
N GLY A 125 25.08 23.92 -4.93
CA GLY A 125 25.19 25.33 -5.34
C GLY A 125 26.56 25.76 -5.85
N LYS A 126 27.35 24.84 -6.42
CA LYS A 126 28.69 25.14 -6.96
C LYS A 126 28.60 25.92 -8.27
N ARG A 127 29.62 26.73 -8.57
CA ARG A 127 29.77 27.49 -9.83
C ARG A 127 28.64 28.51 -10.08
N GLY A 128 28.17 29.18 -9.04
CA GLY A 128 27.10 30.19 -9.12
C GLY A 128 25.72 29.62 -9.43
N LYS A 129 25.57 28.29 -9.43
CA LYS A 129 24.30 27.60 -9.63
C LYS A 129 23.51 27.52 -8.33
N LYS A 130 22.19 27.37 -8.43
CA LYS A 130 21.31 27.18 -7.26
C LYS A 130 21.58 25.82 -6.61
N SER A 131 21.47 25.76 -5.28
CA SER A 131 21.66 24.50 -4.54
C SER A 131 20.38 23.67 -4.63
N PHE A 132 20.50 22.43 -5.13
CA PHE A 132 19.37 21.53 -5.21
C PHE A 132 19.13 20.80 -3.88
N LYS A 133 20.18 20.56 -3.10
CA LYS A 133 20.09 19.84 -1.80
C LYS A 133 19.16 20.52 -0.79
N ILE A 134 19.01 21.84 -0.88
CA ILE A 134 18.18 22.61 0.06
C ILE A 134 16.68 22.54 -0.24
N LEU A 135 16.30 22.06 -1.43
CA LEU A 135 14.92 21.99 -1.86
C LEU A 135 14.20 20.79 -1.22
N ARG A 136 12.93 20.95 -0.88
CA ARG A 136 12.04 19.86 -0.44
C ARG A 136 11.84 18.81 -1.53
N ILE A 137 11.92 19.19 -2.81
CA ILE A 137 11.96 18.23 -3.93
C ILE A 137 13.10 17.21 -3.74
N TYR A 138 14.28 17.64 -3.26
CA TYR A 138 15.40 16.72 -3.02
C TYR A 138 15.07 15.72 -1.90
N SER A 139 14.45 16.18 -0.81
CA SER A 139 13.94 15.30 0.26
C SER A 139 12.92 14.29 -0.27
N CYS A 140 12.05 14.70 -1.21
CA CYS A 140 11.10 13.80 -1.85
C CYS A 140 11.80 12.70 -2.66
N ILE A 141 12.86 13.04 -3.40
CA ILE A 141 13.68 12.05 -4.12
C ILE A 141 14.33 11.08 -3.14
N GLN A 142 14.90 11.56 -2.05
CA GLN A 142 15.52 10.69 -1.04
C GLN A 142 14.52 9.67 -0.47
N ARG A 143 13.33 10.14 -0.07
CA ARG A 143 12.24 9.29 0.45
C ARG A 143 11.77 8.28 -0.61
N ALA A 144 11.58 8.72 -1.85
CA ALA A 144 11.12 7.87 -2.95
C ALA A 144 12.14 6.79 -3.34
N VAL A 145 13.43 7.13 -3.35
CA VAL A 145 14.51 6.18 -3.62
C VAL A 145 14.59 5.13 -2.53
N ARG A 146 14.54 5.52 -1.25
CA ARG A 146 14.61 4.58 -0.12
C ARG A 146 13.43 3.63 -0.04
N LYS A 147 12.25 3.99 -0.57
CA LYS A 147 11.14 3.05 -0.73
C LYS A 147 11.48 1.87 -1.66
N ARG A 148 12.34 2.08 -2.66
CA ARG A 148 12.72 1.07 -3.67
C ARG A 148 14.06 0.42 -3.39
N PHE A 149 14.98 1.17 -2.80
CA PHE A 149 16.35 0.78 -2.48
C PHE A 149 16.62 1.11 -1.01
N PRO A 150 16.12 0.28 -0.06
CA PRO A 150 16.15 0.60 1.38
C PRO A 150 17.56 0.82 1.94
N LEU A 151 18.57 0.19 1.35
CA LEU A 151 19.97 0.30 1.75
C LEU A 151 20.70 1.52 1.15
N ALA A 152 20.05 2.30 0.29
CA ALA A 152 20.67 3.45 -0.36
C ALA A 152 21.03 4.53 0.67
N SER A 153 22.32 4.84 0.78
CA SER A 153 22.81 5.87 1.70
C SER A 153 22.49 7.27 1.17
N GLU A 154 22.37 8.24 2.08
CA GLU A 154 22.17 9.64 1.71
C GLU A 154 23.26 10.15 0.75
N THR A 155 24.50 9.79 1.03
CA THR A 155 25.66 10.19 0.23
C THR A 155 25.60 9.66 -1.19
N GLU A 156 25.11 8.43 -1.38
CA GLU A 156 25.00 7.78 -2.68
C GLU A 156 23.92 8.43 -3.54
N ILE A 157 22.74 8.65 -2.94
CA ILE A 157 21.63 9.37 -3.56
C ILE A 157 22.09 10.79 -3.95
N PHE A 158 22.76 11.50 -3.03
CA PHE A 158 23.27 12.84 -3.26
C PHE A 158 24.28 12.90 -4.40
N LYS A 159 25.26 11.98 -4.43
CA LYS A 159 26.26 11.87 -5.49
C LYS A 159 25.57 11.67 -6.85
N ARG A 160 24.57 10.81 -6.91
CA ARG A 160 23.84 10.55 -8.15
C ARG A 160 23.04 11.76 -8.63
N CYS A 161 22.28 12.41 -7.74
CA CYS A 161 21.56 13.65 -8.05
C CYS A 161 22.52 14.75 -8.55
N SER A 162 23.65 14.91 -7.87
CA SER A 162 24.69 15.87 -8.24
C SER A 162 25.31 15.58 -9.60
N SER A 163 25.54 14.30 -9.91
CA SER A 163 26.04 13.86 -11.22
C SER A 163 25.06 14.20 -12.34
N ILE A 164 23.76 13.95 -12.17
CA ILE A 164 22.73 14.28 -13.16
C ILE A 164 22.68 15.78 -13.44
N LEU A 165 22.63 16.61 -12.39
CA LEU A 165 22.65 18.08 -12.55
C LEU A 165 23.93 18.59 -13.21
N ALA A 166 25.07 17.92 -12.97
CA ALA A 166 26.33 18.26 -13.62
C ALA A 166 26.34 17.90 -15.12
N THR A 167 25.74 16.77 -15.49
CA THR A 167 25.69 16.30 -16.89
C THR A 167 24.54 16.88 -17.70
N SER A 168 23.53 17.49 -17.07
CA SER A 168 22.45 18.21 -17.78
C SER A 168 22.97 19.32 -18.70
N GLY A 169 24.15 19.89 -18.39
CA GLY A 169 24.82 20.91 -19.21
C GLY A 169 25.88 20.38 -20.19
N ASP A 170 26.14 19.06 -20.23
CA ASP A 170 27.29 18.48 -20.94
C ASP A 170 27.16 18.36 -22.47
N GLY A 171 26.08 18.90 -23.05
CA GLY A 171 26.03 19.13 -24.50
C GLY A 171 27.01 20.21 -24.99
N GLY A 172 27.58 21.02 -24.10
CA GLY A 172 28.49 22.14 -24.44
C GLY A 172 29.95 21.98 -23.99
N ARG A 173 30.33 20.84 -23.41
CA ARG A 173 31.66 20.67 -22.78
C ARG A 173 32.84 20.44 -23.74
N ARG A 174 32.63 20.49 -25.06
CA ARG A 174 33.70 20.39 -26.07
C ARG A 174 34.39 21.73 -26.41
N GLN A 175 33.97 22.87 -25.83
CA GLN A 175 34.48 24.19 -26.22
C GLN A 175 35.03 25.08 -25.10
N ARG A 176 35.30 24.56 -23.90
CA ARG A 176 35.96 25.34 -22.82
C ARG A 176 36.97 24.50 -22.06
N ASP A 177 37.98 24.06 -22.78
CA ASP A 177 39.32 24.04 -22.20
C ASP A 177 39.85 25.48 -22.16
N GLN A 178 40.66 25.78 -21.15
CA GLN A 178 41.46 27.00 -21.01
C GLN A 178 40.74 28.29 -20.55
N SER A 179 40.45 28.40 -19.25
CA SER A 179 40.81 29.62 -18.51
C SER A 179 40.53 29.50 -17.00
N ASN A 180 41.60 29.74 -16.24
CA ASN A 180 41.64 30.22 -14.86
C ASN A 180 41.55 29.24 -13.67
N ASN A 181 42.77 28.90 -13.28
CA ASN A 181 43.28 28.51 -11.98
C ASN A 181 43.11 29.61 -10.90
N LYS A 182 42.88 29.13 -9.66
CA LYS A 182 43.28 29.67 -8.33
C LYS A 182 42.50 30.83 -7.68
N VAL A 183 42.57 30.79 -6.33
CA VAL A 183 42.15 31.74 -5.27
C VAL A 183 40.77 31.39 -4.64
N SER A 184 40.52 31.27 -3.33
CA SER A 184 41.32 31.21 -2.08
C SER A 184 40.42 30.73 -0.91
N ARG A 185 41.05 30.51 0.26
CA ARG A 185 40.58 29.90 1.52
C ARG A 185 39.77 30.81 2.49
N ALA A 186 39.28 30.16 3.57
CA ALA A 186 38.96 30.61 4.95
C ALA A 186 37.50 31.09 5.18
N ALA A 187 36.82 30.90 6.34
CA ALA A 187 37.26 30.63 7.71
C ALA A 187 36.14 29.96 8.58
N THR A 188 36.57 29.47 9.74
CA THR A 188 35.86 28.83 10.88
C THR A 188 35.09 29.81 11.79
N ALA A 189 34.01 29.36 12.45
CA ALA A 189 33.57 29.79 13.81
C ALA A 189 32.54 28.78 14.36
N LEU A 190 32.86 27.91 15.33
CA LEU A 190 32.82 28.01 16.80
C LEU A 190 31.42 28.06 17.45
N GLN A 191 31.25 27.14 18.42
CA GLN A 191 30.07 26.88 19.27
C GLN A 191 29.64 28.09 20.13
N LYS A 192 28.32 28.23 20.32
CA LYS A 192 27.72 28.77 21.56
C LYS A 192 26.51 27.92 21.94
N GLY A 193 26.42 27.56 23.22
CA GLY A 193 25.26 26.88 23.78
C GLY A 193 24.04 27.80 23.78
N ASN A 194 22.91 27.28 23.29
CA ASN A 194 21.63 27.98 23.32
C ASN A 194 20.93 27.73 24.66
N VAL A 195 20.69 28.81 25.40
CA VAL A 195 19.71 28.83 26.48
C VAL A 195 18.34 28.97 25.83
N ILE A 196 17.43 28.02 26.07
CA ILE A 196 16.06 28.04 25.53
C ILE A 196 15.32 29.21 26.17
N THR A 197 14.77 30.09 25.34
CA THR A 197 13.97 31.23 25.79
C THR A 197 12.57 30.79 26.26
N GLU A 198 11.94 31.55 27.14
CA GLU A 198 10.60 31.24 27.69
C GLU A 198 9.52 31.13 26.59
N SER A 199 9.69 31.86 25.49
CA SER A 199 8.88 31.78 24.27
C SER A 199 9.04 30.44 23.54
N GLU A 200 10.26 29.91 23.45
CA GLU A 200 10.53 28.60 22.84
C GLU A 200 9.99 27.47 23.72
N PHE A 201 10.10 27.60 25.04
CA PHE A 201 9.55 26.63 26.01
C PHE A 201 8.02 26.56 25.96
N THR A 202 7.34 27.71 25.89
CA THR A 202 5.87 27.76 25.75
C THR A 202 5.40 27.21 24.39
N THR A 203 6.17 27.40 23.33
CA THR A 203 5.90 26.81 22.01
C THR A 203 6.06 25.29 22.04
N LEU A 204 7.10 24.78 22.70
CA LEU A 204 7.32 23.36 22.95
C LEU A 204 6.17 22.73 23.74
N LEU A 205 5.69 23.38 24.80
CA LEU A 205 4.56 22.92 25.61
C LEU A 205 3.27 22.81 24.78
N LYS A 206 2.98 23.79 23.93
CA LYS A 206 1.83 23.73 23.00
C LYS A 206 1.95 22.58 22.01
N LEU A 207 3.16 22.31 21.51
CA LEU A 207 3.43 21.19 20.62
C LEU A 207 3.16 19.85 21.31
N ILE A 208 3.61 19.70 22.56
CA ILE A 208 3.44 18.48 23.35
C ILE A 208 1.95 18.20 23.63
N ILE A 209 1.17 19.23 23.97
CA ILE A 209 -0.28 19.10 24.19
C ILE A 209 -0.99 18.66 22.90
N ASN A 210 -0.59 19.20 21.75
CA ASN A 210 -1.14 18.77 20.47
C ASN A 210 -0.77 17.32 20.13
N ILE A 211 0.46 16.89 20.42
CA ILE A 211 0.89 15.49 20.25
C ILE A 211 0.06 14.56 21.14
N GLN A 212 -0.21 14.94 22.39
CA GLN A 212 -1.07 14.14 23.27
C GLN A 212 -2.49 13.99 22.71
N LYS A 213 -3.11 15.07 22.25
CA LYS A 213 -4.44 15.01 21.60
C LYS A 213 -4.45 14.15 20.34
N GLN A 214 -3.39 14.23 19.53
CA GLN A 214 -3.23 13.39 18.35
C GLN A 214 -3.10 11.91 18.74
N ASN A 215 -2.37 11.59 19.81
CA ASN A 215 -2.23 10.22 20.30
C ASN A 215 -3.56 9.63 20.77
N ASP A 216 -4.39 10.42 21.46
CA ASP A 216 -5.72 9.98 21.89
C ASP A 216 -6.64 9.69 20.69
N GLN A 217 -6.55 10.49 19.63
CA GLN A 217 -7.29 10.28 18.38
C GLN A 217 -6.78 9.04 17.61
N ILE A 218 -5.46 8.81 17.58
CA ILE A 218 -4.85 7.63 16.98
C ILE A 218 -5.30 6.36 17.71
N LEU A 219 -5.33 6.36 19.04
CA LEU A 219 -5.84 5.26 19.86
C LEU A 219 -7.26 4.88 19.47
N LYS A 220 -8.15 5.87 19.32
CA LYS A 220 -9.53 5.66 18.91
C LYS A 220 -9.65 5.07 17.49
N LEU A 221 -8.85 5.55 16.54
CA LEU A 221 -8.81 5.01 15.18
C LEU A 221 -8.29 3.56 15.12
N LEU A 222 -7.33 3.21 15.98
CA LEU A 222 -6.80 1.85 16.07
C LEU A 222 -7.80 0.85 16.68
N GLU A 223 -8.61 1.29 17.64
CA GLU A 223 -9.71 0.48 18.17
C GLU A 223 -10.76 0.16 17.10
N ASP A 224 -11.07 1.11 16.23
CA ASP A 224 -12.00 0.90 15.12
C ASP A 224 -11.41 0.05 13.99
N GLN A 225 -10.10 0.15 13.71
CA GLN A 225 -9.42 -0.70 12.72
C GLN A 225 -9.27 -2.17 13.15
N LYS A 226 -9.11 -2.44 14.45
CA LYS A 226 -9.08 -3.82 14.98
C LYS A 226 -10.35 -4.60 14.66
N LYS A 227 -11.51 -3.93 14.52
CA LYS A 227 -12.78 -4.57 14.12
C LYS A 227 -12.77 -5.04 12.65
N VAL A 228 -11.98 -4.41 11.78
CA VAL A 228 -11.93 -4.71 10.33
C VAL A 228 -10.86 -5.75 10.00
N HIS A 229 -9.77 -5.79 10.77
CA HIS A 229 -8.60 -6.61 10.46
C HIS A 229 -8.59 -8.00 11.14
N PHE A 230 -9.58 -8.31 11.99
CA PHE A 230 -9.71 -9.58 12.72
C PHE A 230 -10.42 -10.69 11.92
N PHE A 231 -10.86 -10.42 10.68
CA PHE A 231 -11.44 -11.46 9.82
C PHE A 231 -10.33 -12.31 9.22
N ASN A 232 -9.99 -13.37 9.96
CA ASN A 232 -9.11 -14.44 9.55
C ASN A 232 -9.38 -14.85 8.10
N TYR A 233 -8.31 -15.06 7.33
CA TYR A 233 -8.29 -15.75 6.04
C TYR A 233 -8.66 -17.25 6.17
N SER A 234 -9.45 -17.61 7.17
CA SER A 234 -10.09 -18.92 7.22
C SER A 234 -11.08 -18.98 6.07
N LYS A 235 -10.91 -19.97 5.18
CA LYS A 235 -11.89 -20.33 4.17
C LYS A 235 -13.29 -20.32 4.83
N PRO A 236 -14.25 -19.51 4.36
CA PRO A 236 -15.58 -19.45 4.95
C PRO A 236 -16.16 -20.87 4.97
N LEU A 237 -16.79 -21.31 6.07
CA LEU A 237 -17.34 -22.67 6.20
C LEU A 237 -18.20 -23.06 4.98
N ILE A 238 -18.92 -22.08 4.41
CA ILE A 238 -19.77 -22.27 3.22
C ILE A 238 -18.98 -22.69 1.98
N ALA A 239 -17.71 -22.29 1.85
CA ALA A 239 -16.88 -22.64 0.69
C ALA A 239 -16.50 -24.13 0.64
N GLU A 240 -16.82 -24.93 1.66
CA GLU A 240 -16.74 -26.41 1.60
C GLU A 240 -17.94 -27.03 0.89
N ASN A 241 -19.10 -26.35 0.87
CA ASN A 241 -20.34 -26.82 0.26
C ASN A 241 -20.56 -26.31 -1.17
N LEU A 242 -19.56 -25.64 -1.74
CA LEU A 242 -19.57 -25.15 -3.11
C LEU A 242 -18.91 -26.15 -4.07
N PRO A 243 -19.38 -26.27 -5.33
CA PRO A 243 -20.50 -25.56 -5.94
C PRO A 243 -21.87 -26.14 -5.57
N LEU A 244 -22.89 -25.28 -5.53
CA LEU A 244 -24.29 -25.62 -5.23
C LEU A 244 -24.91 -26.45 -6.36
N LYS A 245 -25.58 -27.54 -5.98
CA LYS A 245 -26.11 -28.55 -6.91
C LYS A 245 -27.63 -28.51 -7.02
N THR A 246 -28.32 -28.24 -5.92
CA THR A 246 -29.77 -28.29 -5.82
C THR A 246 -30.38 -26.96 -5.42
N LEU A 247 -31.70 -26.81 -5.62
CA LEU A 247 -32.44 -25.64 -5.13
C LEU A 247 -32.49 -25.61 -3.59
N ASP A 248 -32.46 -26.77 -2.94
CA ASP A 248 -32.42 -26.87 -1.49
C ASP A 248 -31.07 -26.37 -0.93
N ASP A 249 -29.95 -26.74 -1.57
CA ASP A 249 -28.62 -26.21 -1.23
C ASP A 249 -28.59 -24.67 -1.39
N PHE A 250 -29.22 -24.18 -2.46
CA PHE A 250 -29.34 -22.74 -2.70
C PHE A 250 -30.14 -22.03 -1.61
N SER A 251 -31.32 -22.54 -1.26
CA SER A 251 -32.16 -21.95 -0.21
C SER A 251 -31.42 -21.91 1.14
N LYS A 252 -30.74 -23.00 1.52
CA LYS A 252 -29.94 -23.04 2.76
C LYS A 252 -28.85 -21.97 2.77
N ILE A 253 -28.12 -21.80 1.68
CA ILE A 253 -27.09 -20.76 1.59
C ILE A 253 -27.71 -19.37 1.58
N GLU A 254 -28.83 -19.16 0.90
CA GLU A 254 -29.52 -17.86 0.88
C GLU A 254 -30.00 -17.47 2.28
N ASP A 255 -30.56 -18.40 3.05
CA ASP A 255 -30.96 -18.19 4.44
C ASP A 255 -29.75 -17.85 5.32
N ILE A 256 -28.66 -18.63 5.20
CA ILE A 256 -27.43 -18.36 5.95
C ILE A 256 -26.86 -16.99 5.58
N THR A 257 -26.76 -16.65 4.29
CA THR A 257 -26.21 -15.36 3.82
C THR A 257 -27.07 -14.17 4.23
N THR A 258 -28.37 -14.38 4.45
CA THR A 258 -29.27 -13.36 5.00
C THR A 258 -29.01 -13.12 6.48
N SER A 259 -28.61 -14.16 7.22
CA SER A 259 -28.27 -14.08 8.64
C SER A 259 -26.85 -13.60 8.94
N TRP A 260 -26.01 -13.46 7.93
CA TRP A 260 -24.62 -13.04 8.08
C TRP A 260 -24.47 -11.66 8.67
N ASP A 261 -23.52 -11.55 9.59
CA ASP A 261 -23.01 -10.27 10.04
C ASP A 261 -22.01 -9.68 9.03
N PHE A 262 -21.46 -8.52 9.38
CA PHE A 262 -20.44 -7.88 8.55
C PHE A 262 -19.18 -8.76 8.38
N SER A 263 -18.82 -9.53 9.41
CA SER A 263 -17.67 -10.44 9.42
C SER A 263 -17.79 -11.48 8.32
N ASP A 264 -18.87 -12.25 8.38
CA ASP A 264 -19.09 -13.41 7.53
C ASP A 264 -19.23 -12.99 6.07
N LYS A 265 -19.96 -11.89 5.84
CA LYS A 265 -20.09 -11.29 4.51
C LYS A 265 -18.73 -10.86 3.97
N GLN A 266 -17.91 -10.18 4.77
CA GLN A 266 -16.61 -9.69 4.34
C GLN A 266 -15.62 -10.83 4.08
N ALA A 267 -15.63 -11.88 4.89
CA ALA A 267 -14.82 -13.08 4.70
C ALA A 267 -15.17 -13.78 3.38
N PHE A 268 -16.47 -13.92 3.06
CA PHE A 268 -16.89 -14.53 1.81
C PHE A 268 -16.57 -13.66 0.59
N ILE A 269 -16.72 -12.34 0.69
CA ILE A 269 -16.28 -11.40 -0.36
C ILE A 269 -14.80 -11.59 -0.68
N LEU A 270 -13.93 -11.60 0.33
CA LEU A 270 -12.48 -11.80 0.15
C LEU A 270 -12.16 -13.15 -0.47
N HIS A 271 -12.87 -14.22 -0.07
CA HIS A 271 -12.75 -15.54 -0.68
C HIS A 271 -13.09 -15.50 -2.18
N LEU A 272 -14.21 -14.90 -2.57
CA LEU A 272 -14.60 -14.79 -3.98
C LEU A 272 -13.63 -13.93 -4.80
N GLN A 273 -13.05 -12.88 -4.21
CA GLN A 273 -12.03 -12.07 -4.87
C GLN A 273 -10.75 -12.85 -5.21
N SER A 274 -10.41 -13.86 -4.41
CA SER A 274 -9.23 -14.69 -4.62
C SER A 274 -9.30 -15.60 -5.85
N LEU A 275 -10.50 -15.84 -6.41
CA LEU A 275 -10.72 -16.74 -7.55
C LEU A 275 -10.14 -16.22 -8.89
N GLY A 276 -9.58 -15.01 -8.90
CA GLY A 276 -8.83 -14.44 -10.02
C GLY A 276 -9.67 -14.04 -11.24
N GLY A 277 -8.98 -13.61 -12.30
CA GLY A 277 -9.57 -13.11 -13.56
C GLY A 277 -9.22 -11.65 -13.82
N GLN A 278 -8.48 -11.38 -14.91
CA GLN A 278 -8.07 -10.03 -15.29
C GLN A 278 -9.20 -9.22 -15.93
N VAL A 279 -10.14 -9.89 -16.59
CA VAL A 279 -11.26 -9.27 -17.32
C VAL A 279 -12.56 -9.51 -16.55
N LEU A 280 -13.42 -8.49 -16.49
CA LEU A 280 -14.71 -8.52 -15.79
C LEU A 280 -15.51 -9.80 -16.05
N VAL A 281 -15.75 -10.12 -17.33
CA VAL A 281 -16.52 -11.30 -17.73
C VAL A 281 -15.87 -12.59 -17.22
N THR A 282 -14.55 -12.72 -17.35
CA THR A 282 -13.81 -13.90 -16.88
C THR A 282 -13.90 -14.03 -15.36
N LYS A 283 -13.79 -12.92 -14.63
CA LYS A 283 -13.88 -12.89 -13.17
C LYS A 283 -15.28 -13.29 -12.68
N VAL A 284 -16.31 -12.68 -13.24
CA VAL A 284 -17.71 -13.03 -12.96
C VAL A 284 -17.97 -14.52 -13.25
N ASN A 285 -17.48 -15.01 -14.40
CA ASN A 285 -17.65 -16.41 -14.77
C ASN A 285 -16.93 -17.37 -13.80
N ASN A 286 -15.74 -17.02 -13.32
CA ASN A 286 -15.01 -17.82 -12.35
C ASN A 286 -15.75 -17.89 -11.01
N ILE A 287 -16.25 -16.75 -10.52
CA ILE A 287 -17.06 -16.68 -9.30
C ILE A 287 -18.34 -17.51 -9.45
N LEU A 288 -19.07 -17.34 -10.56
CA LEU A 288 -20.32 -18.08 -10.79
C LEU A 288 -20.10 -19.59 -10.92
N ARG A 289 -19.03 -20.04 -11.56
CA ARG A 289 -18.67 -21.47 -11.62
C ARG A 289 -18.25 -22.02 -10.27
N HIS A 290 -17.65 -21.18 -9.42
CA HIS A 290 -17.31 -21.58 -8.06
C HIS A 290 -18.57 -21.75 -7.21
N ILE A 291 -19.60 -20.93 -7.42
CA ILE A 291 -20.82 -20.95 -6.61
C ILE A 291 -21.86 -21.94 -7.14
N PHE A 292 -22.08 -22.02 -8.45
CA PHE A 292 -23.17 -22.78 -9.06
C PHE A 292 -22.67 -23.88 -9.98
N THR A 293 -23.33 -25.04 -9.92
CA THR A 293 -23.28 -26.00 -11.03
C THR A 293 -24.11 -25.52 -12.21
N ASP A 294 -23.76 -26.00 -13.41
CA ASP A 294 -24.51 -25.66 -14.63
C ASP A 294 -25.95 -26.19 -14.59
N ASN A 295 -26.18 -27.33 -13.94
CA ASN A 295 -27.52 -27.90 -13.72
C ASN A 295 -28.38 -27.00 -12.82
N LEU A 296 -27.83 -26.49 -11.73
CA LEU A 296 -28.53 -25.54 -10.87
C LEU A 296 -28.76 -24.21 -11.59
N ALA A 297 -27.74 -23.68 -12.28
CA ALA A 297 -27.82 -22.43 -13.02
C ALA A 297 -28.95 -22.45 -14.09
N CYS A 298 -29.27 -23.61 -14.66
CA CYS A 298 -30.39 -23.76 -15.59
C CYS A 298 -31.75 -23.37 -15.00
N ARG A 299 -31.93 -23.51 -13.67
CA ARG A 299 -33.18 -23.21 -12.95
C ARG A 299 -33.42 -21.71 -12.75
N PHE A 300 -32.38 -20.89 -12.94
CA PHE A 300 -32.44 -19.46 -12.72
C PHE A 300 -32.43 -18.67 -14.02
N ASN A 301 -33.01 -17.47 -13.97
CA ASN A 301 -32.60 -16.37 -14.81
C ASN A 301 -32.52 -15.09 -13.97
N PHE A 302 -31.93 -14.04 -14.53
CA PHE A 302 -31.67 -12.85 -13.71
C PHE A 302 -32.95 -12.19 -13.17
N TYR A 303 -34.02 -12.10 -13.97
CA TYR A 303 -35.24 -11.37 -13.60
C TYR A 303 -36.43 -12.26 -13.15
N GLY A 304 -36.31 -13.59 -13.20
CA GLY A 304 -37.38 -14.55 -12.92
C GLY A 304 -38.44 -14.70 -14.01
N LYS A 305 -38.11 -14.47 -15.29
CA LYS A 305 -39.11 -14.60 -16.39
C LYS A 305 -39.45 -16.07 -16.70
N GLY A 306 -40.73 -16.36 -16.95
CA GLY A 306 -41.21 -17.71 -17.29
C GLY A 306 -41.15 -18.67 -16.10
N ASN A 307 -40.78 -19.94 -16.35
CA ASN A 307 -40.73 -20.99 -15.31
C ASN A 307 -39.38 -21.05 -14.55
N LYS A 308 -38.62 -19.95 -14.53
CA LYS A 308 -37.30 -19.90 -13.90
C LYS A 308 -37.29 -18.90 -12.75
N LEU A 309 -36.54 -19.22 -11.70
CA LEU A 309 -36.45 -18.39 -10.50
C LEU A 309 -35.61 -17.13 -10.73
N PRO A 310 -35.97 -15.98 -10.12
CA PRO A 310 -35.18 -14.76 -10.19
C PRO A 310 -33.91 -14.86 -9.34
N LEU A 311 -32.78 -14.48 -9.91
CA LEU A 311 -31.52 -14.40 -9.16
C LEU A 311 -31.18 -12.97 -8.70
N ARG A 312 -31.73 -11.92 -9.34
CA ARG A 312 -31.38 -10.51 -9.09
C ARG A 312 -31.55 -10.07 -7.63
N ASN A 313 -32.58 -10.56 -6.95
CA ASN A 313 -32.96 -10.09 -5.61
C ASN A 313 -32.42 -11.01 -4.50
N THR A 314 -31.34 -11.74 -4.78
CA THR A 314 -30.73 -12.68 -3.83
C THR A 314 -29.50 -12.06 -3.18
N LYS A 315 -29.29 -12.36 -1.90
CA LYS A 315 -28.12 -11.92 -1.14
C LYS A 315 -26.85 -12.45 -1.75
N ILE A 316 -26.86 -13.67 -2.26
CA ILE A 316 -25.68 -14.21 -2.94
C ILE A 316 -25.29 -13.38 -4.18
N VAL A 317 -26.25 -12.83 -4.94
CA VAL A 317 -25.94 -11.92 -6.06
C VAL A 317 -25.41 -10.59 -5.60
N ASP A 318 -25.98 -10.00 -4.54
CA ASP A 318 -25.44 -8.78 -3.95
C ASP A 318 -23.98 -8.99 -3.50
N ILE A 319 -23.67 -10.13 -2.88
CA ILE A 319 -22.31 -10.47 -2.45
C ILE A 319 -21.37 -10.70 -3.64
N ILE A 320 -21.82 -11.35 -4.72
CA ILE A 320 -21.03 -11.51 -5.96
C ILE A 320 -20.70 -10.14 -6.57
N ILE A 321 -21.69 -9.23 -6.63
CA ILE A 321 -21.49 -7.88 -7.13
C ILE A 321 -20.49 -7.13 -6.25
N ASP A 322 -20.67 -7.17 -4.92
CA ASP A 322 -19.76 -6.54 -3.96
C ASP A 322 -18.34 -7.09 -4.10
N ALA A 323 -18.18 -8.40 -4.31
CA ALA A 323 -16.88 -9.02 -4.53
C ALA A 323 -16.18 -8.53 -5.80
N VAL A 324 -16.91 -8.38 -6.90
CA VAL A 324 -16.34 -7.89 -8.16
C VAL A 324 -16.01 -6.41 -8.08
N LEU A 325 -16.92 -5.57 -7.57
CA LEU A 325 -16.72 -4.12 -7.48
C LEU A 325 -15.61 -3.76 -6.48
N SER A 326 -15.57 -4.41 -5.32
CA SER A 326 -14.57 -4.15 -4.28
C SER A 326 -13.17 -4.68 -4.64
N SER A 327 -13.02 -5.35 -5.78
CA SER A 327 -11.75 -5.92 -6.22
C SER A 327 -10.89 -4.99 -7.07
N GLY A 328 -11.24 -3.70 -7.11
CA GLY A 328 -10.55 -2.68 -7.91
C GLY A 328 -10.94 -2.70 -9.40
N SER A 329 -12.07 -3.31 -9.76
CA SER A 329 -12.57 -3.24 -11.15
C SER A 329 -13.19 -1.87 -11.42
N SER A 330 -12.91 -1.28 -12.59
CA SER A 330 -13.59 -0.06 -13.06
C SER A 330 -15.02 -0.33 -13.58
N ALA A 331 -15.54 -1.54 -13.34
CA ALA A 331 -16.82 -1.97 -13.85
C ALA A 331 -17.96 -1.33 -13.05
N THR A 332 -19.05 -1.03 -13.72
CA THR A 332 -20.31 -0.61 -13.11
C THR A 332 -21.10 -1.83 -12.64
N ARG A 333 -21.97 -1.63 -11.65
CA ARG A 333 -22.93 -2.66 -11.22
C ARG A 333 -23.69 -3.27 -12.41
N LYS A 334 -24.12 -2.42 -13.36
CA LYS A 334 -24.87 -2.86 -14.55
C LYS A 334 -24.06 -3.81 -15.43
N GLU A 335 -22.77 -3.55 -15.65
CA GLU A 335 -21.90 -4.43 -16.45
C GLU A 335 -21.66 -5.78 -15.77
N VAL A 336 -21.58 -5.81 -14.43
CA VAL A 336 -21.53 -7.06 -13.66
C VAL A 336 -22.83 -7.84 -13.83
N GLU A 337 -23.99 -7.17 -13.66
CA GLU A 337 -25.31 -7.79 -13.85
C GLU A 337 -25.49 -8.34 -15.27
N ASP A 338 -25.05 -7.60 -16.28
CA ASP A 338 -25.12 -8.02 -17.68
C ASP A 338 -24.22 -9.24 -17.94
N SER A 339 -23.04 -9.31 -17.31
CA SER A 339 -22.18 -10.49 -17.34
C SER A 339 -22.85 -11.71 -16.70
N ILE A 340 -23.51 -11.53 -15.54
CA ILE A 340 -24.28 -12.60 -14.87
C ILE A 340 -25.42 -13.10 -15.78
N LYS A 341 -26.16 -12.19 -16.44
CA LYS A 341 -27.25 -12.53 -17.38
C LYS A 341 -26.74 -13.39 -18.53
N VAL A 342 -25.63 -12.99 -19.15
CA VAL A 342 -25.02 -13.74 -20.26
C VAL A 342 -24.57 -15.13 -19.80
N TRP A 343 -23.95 -15.22 -18.63
CA TRP A 343 -23.51 -16.50 -18.08
C TRP A 343 -24.69 -17.45 -17.79
N LEU A 344 -25.77 -16.96 -17.17
CA LEU A 344 -26.98 -17.76 -16.90
C LEU A 344 -27.66 -18.22 -18.19
N LYS A 345 -27.72 -17.36 -19.22
CA LYS A 345 -28.28 -17.71 -20.54
C LYS A 345 -27.54 -18.88 -21.18
N GLY A 346 -26.23 -18.96 -20.98
CA GLY A 346 -25.40 -20.05 -21.50
C GLY A 346 -25.50 -21.38 -20.74
N ALA A 347 -26.11 -21.43 -19.55
CA ALA A 347 -26.11 -22.62 -18.70
C ALA A 347 -26.68 -23.89 -19.38
N PRO A 348 -27.85 -23.85 -20.06
CA PRO A 348 -28.40 -25.03 -20.72
C PRO A 348 -27.48 -25.58 -21.82
N GLN A 349 -26.79 -24.70 -22.55
CA GLN A 349 -25.83 -25.12 -23.57
C GLN A 349 -24.60 -25.79 -22.95
N ARG A 350 -24.13 -25.31 -21.78
CA ARG A 350 -23.00 -25.92 -21.08
C ARG A 350 -23.34 -27.33 -20.58
N VAL A 351 -24.54 -27.55 -20.04
CA VAL A 351 -25.02 -28.89 -19.66
C VAL A 351 -25.03 -29.83 -20.85
N ARG A 352 -25.67 -29.43 -21.96
CA ARG A 352 -25.71 -30.25 -23.19
C ARG A 352 -24.31 -30.59 -23.72
N ASN A 353 -23.39 -29.62 -23.68
CA ASN A 353 -22.01 -29.84 -24.12
C ASN A 353 -21.24 -30.80 -23.20
N ALA A 354 -21.58 -30.87 -21.90
CA ALA A 354 -21.00 -31.83 -20.97
C ALA A 354 -21.52 -33.25 -21.25
N GLU A 355 -22.84 -33.42 -21.42
CA GLU A 355 -23.47 -34.70 -21.76
C GLU A 355 -22.94 -35.27 -23.10
N LEU A 356 -22.75 -34.42 -24.11
CA LEU A 356 -22.16 -34.80 -25.40
C LEU A 356 -20.69 -35.22 -25.30
N LYS A 357 -19.94 -34.75 -24.30
CA LYS A 357 -18.56 -35.17 -24.05
C LYS A 357 -18.52 -36.52 -23.34
N GLU A 358 -19.38 -36.73 -22.35
CA GLU A 358 -19.46 -38.00 -21.62
C GLU A 358 -19.85 -39.16 -22.55
N THR A 359 -20.85 -38.94 -23.42
CA THR A 359 -21.29 -39.94 -24.40
C THR A 359 -20.22 -40.30 -25.43
N LYS A 360 -19.36 -39.35 -25.83
CA LYS A 360 -18.24 -39.59 -26.76
C LYS A 360 -17.03 -40.27 -26.12
N CYS A 361 -16.86 -40.18 -24.80
CA CYS A 361 -15.77 -40.87 -24.09
C CYS A 361 -16.13 -42.33 -23.73
N LEU A 362 -17.42 -42.68 -23.78
CA LEU A 362 -17.93 -44.02 -23.49
C LEU A 362 -18.15 -44.89 -24.74
N SER A 363 -18.04 -44.29 -25.93
CA SER A 363 -18.04 -44.94 -27.25
C SER A 363 -16.62 -45.06 -27.78
#